data_AF-A0A1J4Q7T1-F1
#
_entry.id   AF-A0A1J4Q7T1-F1
#
_cell.length_a   1.000
_cell.length_b   1.000
_cell.length_c   1.000
_cell.angle_alpha   90.00
_cell.angle_beta   90.00
_cell.angle_gamma   90.00
#
_symmetry.space_group_name_H-M   'P 1'
#
loop_
_entity.id
_entity.type
_entity.pdbx_description
1 polymer ?
#
loop_
_entity_poly.entity_id
_entity_poly.type
_entity_poly.pdbx_seq_one_letter_code
_entity_poly.pdbx_strand_id
1 'polypeptide(L)'
;MSDVRPGRLKVYLGAAPGVGKTYRMLDEGHRRASRGADVAVGFVECQGRPHTEAMLDGLQVVPRAPCLYRGGDFEEITAFHTSDVRDAEDANKSF
;
A
#
# COMPACT_ATOMS: atom_id res chain seq x y z
N MET A 1 -18.68 -13.72 21.78
CA MET A 1 -17.56 -13.90 20.83
C MET A 1 -17.83 -13.00 19.65
N SER A 2 -17.01 -11.98 19.43
CA SER A 2 -17.10 -11.12 18.25
C SER A 2 -17.01 -12.00 17.01
N ASP A 3 -17.98 -11.88 16.10
CA ASP A 3 -17.98 -12.54 14.80
C ASP A 3 -16.89 -11.90 13.94
N VAL A 4 -15.63 -12.29 14.17
CA VAL A 4 -14.48 -11.83 13.39
C VAL A 4 -14.62 -12.45 12.02
N ARG A 5 -15.22 -11.69 11.10
CA ARG A 5 -15.26 -12.08 9.69
C ARG A 5 -13.83 -12.16 9.17
N PRO A 6 -13.42 -13.28 8.57
CA PRO A 6 -12.08 -13.42 8.04
C PRO A 6 -11.85 -12.39 6.92
N GLY A 7 -10.66 -11.79 6.91
CA GLY A 7 -10.22 -10.93 5.83
C GLY A 7 -10.17 -11.68 4.49
N ARG A 8 -10.27 -10.95 3.38
CA ARG A 8 -10.20 -11.52 2.03
C ARG A 8 -8.90 -11.14 1.34
N LEU A 9 -8.10 -12.13 0.98
CA LEU A 9 -6.93 -11.94 0.13
C LEU A 9 -7.33 -12.03 -1.36
N LYS A 10 -6.94 -11.01 -2.14
CA LYS A 10 -7.05 -11.04 -3.61
C LYS A 10 -5.65 -11.00 -4.20
N VAL A 11 -5.33 -11.98 -5.05
CA VAL A 11 -4.02 -12.11 -5.69
C VAL A 11 -4.14 -11.77 -7.18
N TYR A 12 -3.26 -10.90 -7.67
CA TYR A 12 -3.14 -10.57 -9.10
C TYR A 12 -1.94 -11.33 -9.69
N LEU A 13 -2.21 -12.46 -10.34
CA LEU A 13 -1.19 -13.29 -10.99
C LEU A 13 -1.00 -12.88 -12.45
N GLY A 14 0.21 -13.04 -12.98
CA GLY A 14 0.52 -12.70 -14.37
C GLY A 14 1.79 -13.38 -14.86
N ALA A 15 1.75 -13.86 -16.10
CA ALA A 15 2.72 -14.80 -16.68
C ALA A 15 4.11 -14.22 -16.97
N ALA A 16 4.28 -12.90 -16.91
CA ALA A 16 5.55 -12.23 -17.17
C ALA A 16 5.70 -10.93 -16.35
N PRO A 17 6.92 -10.38 -16.24
CA PRO A 17 7.14 -9.00 -15.79
C PRO A 17 6.42 -7.99 -16.69
N GLY A 18 5.96 -6.87 -16.13
CA GLY A 18 5.34 -5.79 -16.91
C GLY A 18 3.89 -6.02 -17.36
N VAL A 19 3.29 -7.20 -17.14
CA VAL A 19 1.88 -7.50 -17.49
C VAL A 19 0.82 -6.72 -16.69
N GLY A 20 1.24 -5.76 -15.85
CA GLY A 20 0.33 -4.83 -15.18
C GLY A 20 -0.25 -5.30 -13.84
N LYS A 21 0.36 -6.29 -13.17
CA LYS A 21 -0.11 -6.79 -11.86
C LYS A 21 -0.24 -5.67 -10.82
N THR A 22 0.84 -4.92 -10.60
CA THR A 22 0.88 -3.78 -9.67
C THR A 22 -0.10 -2.69 -10.10
N TYR A 23 -0.18 -2.40 -11.40
CA TYR A 23 -1.09 -1.39 -11.91
C TYR A 23 -2.56 -1.74 -11.60
N ARG A 24 -2.99 -2.97 -11.91
CA ARG A 24 -4.34 -3.45 -11.63
C ARG A 24 -4.67 -3.50 -10.14
N MET A 25 -3.67 -3.77 -9.31
CA MET A 25 -3.82 -3.74 -7.86
C MET A 25 -4.13 -2.33 -7.35
N LEU A 26 -3.39 -1.32 -7.82
CA LEU A 26 -3.58 0.08 -7.44
C LEU A 26 -4.89 0.66 -8.00
N ASP A 27 -5.26 0.33 -9.23
CA ASP A 27 -6.55 0.68 -9.85
C ASP A 27 -7.74 0.16 -9.02
N GLU A 28 -7.65 -1.07 -8.51
CA GLU A 28 -8.65 -1.59 -7.56
C GLU A 28 -8.66 -0.83 -6.23
N GLY A 29 -7.49 -0.40 -5.74
CA GLY A 29 -7.37 0.45 -4.56
C GLY A 29 -8.17 1.75 -4.73
N HIS A 30 -7.94 2.45 -5.83
CA HIS A 30 -8.68 3.65 -6.22
C HIS A 30 -10.19 3.41 -6.31
N ARG A 31 -10.61 2.33 -6.98
CA ARG A 31 -12.03 1.97 -7.10
C ARG A 31 -12.69 1.69 -5.74
N ARG A 32 -11.94 1.17 -4.76
CA ARG A 32 -12.46 0.93 -3.41
C ARG A 32 -12.51 2.22 -2.61
N ALA A 33 -11.44 3.03 -2.66
CA ALA A 33 -11.40 4.33 -2.02
C ALA A 33 -12.54 5.24 -2.52
N SER A 34 -12.79 5.26 -3.84
CA SER A 34 -13.89 6.03 -4.45
C SER A 34 -15.29 5.56 -4.02
N ARG A 35 -15.40 4.37 -3.41
CA ARG A 35 -16.65 3.83 -2.85
C ARG A 35 -16.72 3.98 -1.33
N GLY A 36 -15.79 4.73 -0.73
CA GLY A 36 -15.74 5.01 0.70
C GLY A 36 -15.09 3.91 1.53
N ALA A 37 -14.36 2.98 0.91
CA ALA A 37 -13.54 2.04 1.68
C ALA A 37 -12.27 2.76 2.18
N ASP A 38 -11.86 2.45 3.41
CA ASP A 38 -10.55 2.82 3.93
C ASP A 38 -9.47 1.95 3.26
N VAL A 39 -8.55 2.58 2.54
CA VAL A 39 -7.56 1.91 1.70
C VAL A 39 -6.19 2.50 1.97
N ALA A 40 -5.26 1.63 2.39
CA ALA A 40 -3.87 1.95 2.57
C ALA A 40 -2.97 1.02 1.75
N VAL A 41 -1.89 1.57 1.21
CA VAL A 41 -0.81 0.85 0.54
C VAL A 41 0.27 0.57 1.58
N GLY A 42 0.39 -0.69 2.00
CA GLY A 42 1.44 -1.10 2.91
C GLY A 42 2.80 -1.25 2.23
N PHE A 43 2.82 -1.80 1.01
CA PHE A 43 4.06 -1.96 0.24
C PHE A 43 3.75 -1.99 -1.26
N VAL A 44 4.63 -1.36 -2.05
CA VAL A 44 4.53 -1.31 -3.50
C VAL A 44 5.91 -1.10 -4.12
N GLU A 45 6.20 -1.84 -5.18
CA GLU A 45 7.35 -1.61 -6.05
C GLU A 45 6.86 -1.30 -7.47
N CYS A 46 7.11 -0.08 -7.94
CA CYS A 46 6.68 0.36 -9.28
C CYS A 46 7.66 -0.04 -10.39
N GLN A 47 8.88 -0.44 -10.03
CA GLN A 47 9.94 -0.83 -10.98
C GLN A 47 10.28 0.29 -11.98
N GLY A 48 10.33 1.55 -11.51
CA GLY A 48 10.69 2.71 -12.33
C GLY A 48 9.69 3.05 -13.43
N ARG A 49 8.40 2.72 -13.22
CA ARG A 49 7.32 3.00 -14.18
C ARG A 49 6.55 4.25 -13.71
N PRO A 50 6.73 5.42 -14.36
CA PRO A 50 6.15 6.69 -13.87
C PRO A 50 4.63 6.66 -13.74
N HIS A 51 3.94 6.02 -14.69
CA HIS A 51 2.48 5.89 -14.62
C HIS A 51 1.99 5.02 -13.46
N THR A 52 2.82 4.09 -12.97
CA THR A 52 2.46 3.26 -11.81
C THR A 52 2.76 4.01 -10.52
N GLU A 53 3.82 4.80 -10.48
CA GLU A 53 4.18 5.68 -9.36
C GLU A 53 3.12 6.75 -9.13
N ALA A 54 2.65 7.39 -10.20
CA ALA A 54 1.57 8.39 -10.13
C ALA A 54 0.24 7.82 -9.60
N MET A 55 0.03 6.50 -9.61
CA MET A 55 -1.17 5.91 -9.01
C MET A 55 -1.09 5.78 -7.49
N LEU A 56 0.05 6.08 -6.88
CA LEU A 56 0.14 6.24 -5.43
C LEU A 56 -0.53 7.54 -4.98
N ASP A 57 -0.57 8.56 -5.85
CA ASP A 57 -1.29 9.80 -5.58
C ASP A 57 -2.77 9.51 -5.35
N GLY A 58 -3.30 10.02 -4.24
CA GLY A 58 -4.70 9.78 -3.83
C GLY A 58 -4.92 8.46 -3.09
N LEU A 59 -3.89 7.64 -2.89
CA LEU A 59 -3.91 6.53 -1.94
C LEU A 59 -3.02 6.84 -0.75
N GLN A 60 -3.44 6.42 0.44
CA GLN A 60 -2.61 6.56 1.62
C GLN A 60 -1.48 5.51 1.57
N VAL A 61 -0.23 5.96 1.69
CA VAL A 61 0.93 5.06 1.78
C VAL A 61 1.39 4.98 3.23
N VAL A 62 1.49 3.77 3.77
CA VAL A 62 1.98 3.57 5.14
C VAL A 62 3.50 3.68 5.15
N PRO A 63 4.09 4.52 6.01
CA PRO A 63 5.54 4.60 6.15
C PRO A 63 6.15 3.25 6.53
N ARG A 64 7.37 3.01 6.06
CA ARG A 64 8.13 1.80 6.37
C ARG A 64 9.07 2.06 7.53
N ALA A 65 9.14 1.13 8.47
CA ALA A 65 10.12 1.18 9.54
C ALA A 65 11.31 0.27 9.19
N PRO A 66 12.55 0.74 9.35
CA PRO A 66 13.71 -0.14 9.24
C PRO A 66 13.66 -1.18 10.37
N CYS A 67 13.97 -2.44 10.06
CA CYS A 67 14.09 -3.50 11.03
C CYS A 67 15.31 -4.37 10.77
N LEU A 68 16.09 -4.62 11.82
CA LEU A 68 17.19 -5.57 11.80
C LEU A 68 16.64 -6.96 12.08
N TYR A 69 16.70 -7.83 11.08
CA TYR A 69 16.25 -9.21 11.23
C TYR A 69 17.34 -10.19 10.80
N ARG A 70 17.77 -11.06 11.72
CA ARG A 70 18.83 -12.08 11.48
C ARG A 70 20.11 -11.50 10.85
N GLY A 71 20.49 -10.29 11.22
CA GLY A 71 21.68 -9.62 10.70
C GLY A 71 21.55 -9.02 9.29
N GLY A 72 20.33 -9.00 8.72
CA GLY A 72 20.02 -8.23 7.52
C GLY A 72 19.17 -7.00 7.85
N ASP A 73 19.33 -5.96 7.03
CA ASP A 73 18.48 -4.76 7.04
C ASP A 73 17.22 -5.03 6.20
N PHE A 74 16.05 -4.84 6.81
CA PHE A 74 14.76 -4.96 6.17
C PHE A 74 13.92 -3.72 6.46
N GLU A 75 12.82 -3.59 5.72
CA GLU A 75 11.84 -2.53 5.93
C GLU A 75 10.46 -3.17 6.12
N GLU A 76 9.90 -3.01 7.31
CA GLU A 76 8.61 -3.55 7.72
C GLU A 76 7.49 -2.49 7.59
N ILE A 77 6.27 -2.96 7.41
CA ILE A 77 5.07 -2.12 7.44
C ILE A 77 4.70 -1.88 8.91
N THR A 78 4.63 -0.62 9.33
CA THR A 78 4.18 -0.30 10.68
C THR A 78 2.66 -0.47 10.79
N ALA A 79 2.16 -0.77 12.00
CA ALA A 79 0.74 -0.69 12.26
C ALA A 79 0.26 0.75 12.02
N PHE A 80 -0.71 0.93 11.14
CA PHE A 80 -1.36 2.21 10.90
C PHE A 80 -2.73 2.22 11.58
N HIS A 81 -3.06 3.26 12.33
CA HIS A 81 -4.42 3.47 12.83
C HIS A 81 -5.08 4.58 12.02
N THR A 82 -6.33 4.38 11.58
CA THR A 82 -7.08 5.39 10.79
C THR A 82 -7.26 6.73 11.53
N SER A 83 -7.02 6.79 12.85
CA SER A 83 -6.95 8.05 13.60
C SER A 83 -5.72 8.90 13.28
N ASP A 84 -4.67 8.31 12.72
CA ASP A 84 -3.37 8.94 12.44
C ASP A 84 -3.41 9.82 11.17
N VAL A 85 -4.59 9.91 10.53
CA VAL A 85 -4.91 10.68 9.30
C VAL A 85 -4.59 12.18 9.44
N ARG A 86 -4.54 12.74 10.67
CA ARG A 86 -4.22 14.16 10.87
C ARG A 86 -2.73 14.49 10.88
N ASP A 87 -1.86 13.51 11.08
CA ASP A 87 -0.41 13.76 11.23
C ASP A 87 0.38 13.39 9.97
N ALA A 88 -0.19 12.57 9.08
CA ALA A 88 0.48 12.10 7.86
C ALA A 88 0.53 13.15 6.71
N GLU A 89 -0.32 14.18 6.73
CA GLU A 89 -0.27 15.28 5.73
C GLU A 89 1.05 16.08 5.78
N ASP A 90 1.76 16.06 6.92
CA ASP A 90 3.01 16.78 7.11
C ASP A 90 4.26 15.98 6.70
N ALA A 91 4.19 14.64 6.69
CA ALA A 91 5.35 13.78 6.39
C ALA A 91 5.61 13.63 4.87
N ASN A 92 4.60 13.81 4.01
CA ASN A 92 4.72 13.57 2.57
C ASN A 92 5.29 14.76 1.77
N LYS A 93 5.81 15.80 2.44
CA LYS A 93 6.44 16.97 1.80
C LYS A 93 7.97 16.93 1.77
N SER A 94 8.58 15.84 2.24
CA SER A 94 10.04 15.74 2.35
C SER A 94 10.60 14.51 1.63
N PHE A 95 10.26 14.31 0.36
CA PHE A 95 11.05 13.54 -0.61
C PHE A 95 10.86 14.11 -2.02
#